data_AF-A0A2R7NXQ0-F1
#
_entry.id   AF-A0A2R7NXQ0-F1
#
_cell.length_a   1.000
_cell.length_b   1.000
_cell.length_c   1.000
_cell.angle_alpha   90.00
_cell.angle_beta   90.00
_cell.angle_gamma   90.00
#
_symmetry.space_group_name_H-M   'P 1'
#
loop_
_entity.id
_entity.type
_entity.pdbx_description
1 polymer ?
#
loop_
_entity_poly.entity_id
_entity_poly.type
_entity_poly.pdbx_seq_one_letter_code
_entity_poly.pdbx_strand_id
1 'polypeptide(L)' 'MSTFTKTPGWLDWYAGPSKPRFQVPPGSVDAHCHVFGPGAEFPYAPERKYTPCDASKHELYALRDHLGFARNVVVQAT' A
#
# COMPACT_ATOMS: atom_id res chain seq x y z
N MET A 1 4.01 -5.03 -21.05
CA MET A 1 4.16 -4.52 -19.67
C MET A 1 3.99 -3.02 -19.74
N SER A 2 2.98 -2.45 -19.07
CA SER A 2 2.86 -0.99 -19.00
C SER A 2 4.05 -0.45 -18.20
N THR A 3 4.96 0.25 -18.87
CA THR A 3 6.10 0.92 -18.23
C THR A 3 5.65 2.31 -17.79
N PHE A 4 5.49 2.52 -16.48
CA PHE A 4 5.28 3.84 -15.91
C PHE A 4 6.58 4.34 -15.26
N THR A 5 6.75 5.66 -15.23
CA THR A 5 7.89 6.30 -14.56
C THR A 5 7.41 6.88 -13.23
N LYS A 6 8.03 6.46 -12.12
CA LYS A 6 7.75 7.03 -10.79
C LYS A 6 8.03 8.54 -10.79
N THR A 7 7.27 9.30 -10.01
CA THR A 7 7.53 10.73 -9.82
C THR A 7 8.95 10.93 -9.27
N PRO A 8 9.75 11.86 -9.82
CA PRO A 8 11.09 12.15 -9.29
C PRO A 8 11.05 12.46 -7.79
N GLY A 9 11.93 11.82 -7.02
CA GLY A 9 11.98 12.00 -5.56
C GLY A 9 10.88 11.28 -4.78
N TRP A 10 10.06 10.44 -5.44
CA TRP A 10 9.10 9.59 -4.73
C TRP A 10 9.82 8.69 -3.73
N LEU A 11 9.32 8.69 -2.49
CA LEU A 11 9.78 7.79 -1.44
C LEU A 11 8.83 6.61 -1.37
N ASP A 12 9.39 5.43 -1.62
CA ASP A 12 8.68 4.16 -1.40
C ASP A 12 8.41 3.98 0.11
N TRP A 13 7.57 3.01 0.46
CA TRP A 13 7.36 2.68 1.86
C TRP A 13 8.61 2.02 2.46
N TYR A 14 8.72 2.05 3.79
CA TYR A 14 9.85 1.44 4.49
C TYR A 14 9.79 -0.09 4.39
N ALA A 15 10.82 -0.71 3.79
CA ALA A 15 10.84 -2.15 3.49
C ALA A 15 11.12 -3.05 4.71
N GLY A 16 11.55 -2.49 5.85
CA GLY A 16 11.95 -3.27 7.04
C GLY A 16 11.17 -2.91 8.30
N PRO A 17 9.81 -2.84 8.30
CA PRO A 17 9.06 -2.37 9.46
C PRO A 17 9.34 -3.24 10.69
N SER A 18 9.62 -2.61 11.83
CA SER A 18 9.75 -3.34 13.09
C SER A 18 8.40 -3.93 13.52
N LYS A 19 8.41 -4.96 14.36
CA LYS A 19 7.18 -5.50 14.94
C LYS A 19 6.69 -4.55 16.05
N PRO A 20 5.43 -4.08 16.01
CA PRO A 20 4.90 -3.24 17.07
C PRO A 20 4.94 -3.94 18.43
N ARG A 21 5.31 -3.20 19.49
CA ARG A 21 5.19 -3.70 20.87
C ARG A 21 3.74 -3.69 21.35
N PHE A 22 2.95 -2.74 20.84
CA PHE A 22 1.52 -2.68 21.12
C PHE A 22 0.80 -3.76 20.30
N GLN A 23 0.00 -4.57 20.98
CA GLN A 23 -0.85 -5.59 20.35
C GLN A 23 -2.26 -5.04 20.24
N VAL A 24 -2.75 -4.93 19.00
CA VAL A 24 -4.13 -4.50 18.76
C VAL A 24 -5.12 -5.59 19.21
N PRO A 25 -6.33 -5.23 19.69
CA PRO A 25 -7.35 -6.20 20.02
C PRO A 25 -7.72 -7.13 18.83
N PRO A 26 -8.20 -8.35 19.09
CA PRO A 26 -8.74 -9.20 18.05
C PRO A 26 -9.85 -8.50 17.25
N GLY A 27 -9.79 -8.60 15.92
CA GLY A 27 -10.78 -7.97 15.04
C GLY A 27 -10.51 -6.50 14.70
N SER A 28 -9.40 -5.90 15.18
CA SER A 28 -9.02 -4.54 14.80
C SER A 28 -8.90 -4.34 13.29
N VAL A 29 -9.32 -3.16 12.85
CA VAL A 29 -9.37 -2.75 11.45
C VAL A 29 -8.41 -1.59 11.22
N ASP A 30 -7.50 -1.76 10.27
CA ASP A 30 -6.77 -0.64 9.70
C ASP A 30 -7.71 0.09 8.73
N ALA A 31 -8.26 1.21 9.19
CA ALA A 31 -9.38 1.89 8.54
C ALA A 31 -8.96 2.84 7.40
N HIS A 32 -7.67 2.97 7.12
CA HIS A 32 -7.21 3.85 6.04
C HIS A 32 -5.86 3.38 5.49
N CYS A 33 -5.91 2.69 4.36
CA CYS A 33 -4.72 2.25 3.63
C CYS A 33 -4.96 2.32 2.12
N HIS A 34 -3.89 2.18 1.35
CA HIS A 34 -3.93 2.21 -0.11
C HIS A 34 -3.20 1.02 -0.71
N VAL A 35 -3.55 0.70 -1.95
CA VAL A 35 -2.73 -0.11 -2.86
C VAL A 35 -2.40 0.74 -4.08
N PHE A 36 -1.24 0.49 -4.68
CA PHE A 36 -0.81 1.14 -5.91
C PHE A 36 -0.53 0.06 -6.95
N GLY A 37 -1.33 0.04 -8.02
CA GLY A 37 -1.13 -0.91 -9.11
C GLY A 37 -1.33 -2.39 -8.68
N PRO A 38 -0.56 -3.33 -9.26
CA PRO A 38 0.60 -3.09 -10.12
C PRO A 38 0.25 -2.39 -11.44
N GLY A 39 1.02 -1.37 -11.84
CA GLY A 39 0.71 -0.54 -13.01
C GLY A 39 0.64 -1.29 -14.35
N ALA A 40 1.21 -2.49 -14.40
CA ALA A 40 1.12 -3.40 -15.54
C ALA A 40 -0.25 -4.09 -15.69
N GLU A 41 -1.01 -4.25 -14.61
CA GLU A 41 -2.34 -4.86 -14.57
C GLU A 41 -3.44 -3.80 -14.37
N PHE A 42 -3.17 -2.82 -13.51
CA PHE A 42 -4.05 -1.70 -13.18
C PHE A 42 -3.32 -0.38 -13.51
N PRO A 43 -3.41 0.12 -14.76
CA PRO A 43 -2.74 1.35 -15.15
C PRO A 43 -3.18 2.56 -14.31
N TYR A 44 -2.22 3.40 -13.95
CA TYR A 44 -2.52 4.63 -13.21
C TYR A 44 -3.29 5.64 -14.07
N ALA A 45 -4.16 6.42 -13.43
CA ALA A 45 -4.95 7.45 -14.10
C ALA A 45 -4.06 8.46 -14.86
N PRO A 46 -4.44 8.88 -16.08
CA PRO A 46 -3.71 9.92 -16.82
C PRO A 46 -3.60 11.25 -16.05
N GLU A 47 -4.64 11.61 -15.30
CA GLU A 47 -4.79 12.85 -14.52
C GLU A 47 -4.16 12.83 -13.13
N ARG A 48 -3.47 11.75 -12.77
CA ARG A 48 -2.81 11.60 -11.46
C ARG A 48 -1.82 12.74 -11.19
N LYS A 49 -1.74 13.17 -9.93
CA LYS A 49 -0.78 14.21 -9.50
C LYS A 49 0.63 13.66 -9.27
N TYR A 50 0.76 12.36 -9.02
CA TYR A 50 2.01 11.67 -8.81
C TYR A 50 1.92 10.24 -9.37
N THR A 51 3.07 9.65 -9.67
CA THR A 51 3.19 8.24 -10.03
C THR A 51 3.95 7.53 -8.89
N PRO A 52 3.27 6.71 -8.07
CA PRO A 52 3.91 5.98 -6.98
C PRO A 52 4.71 4.78 -7.49
N CYS A 53 5.43 4.09 -6.60
CA CYS A 53 5.81 2.69 -6.83
C CYS A 53 4.58 1.78 -6.82
N ASP A 54 4.71 0.60 -7.43
CA ASP A 54 3.72 -0.47 -7.22
C ASP A 54 3.76 -0.89 -5.76
N ALA A 55 2.59 -1.05 -5.13
CA ALA A 55 2.36 -1.49 -3.76
C ALA A 55 1.11 -2.38 -3.76
N SER A 56 1.30 -3.67 -3.93
CA SER A 56 0.23 -4.62 -4.22
C SER A 56 -0.65 -4.93 -3.00
N LYS A 57 -1.86 -5.47 -3.25
CA LYS A 57 -2.71 -6.02 -2.19
C LYS A 57 -2.03 -7.12 -1.37
N HIS A 58 -1.12 -7.89 -1.99
CA HIS A 58 -0.40 -8.96 -1.31
C HIS A 58 0.59 -8.40 -0.29
N GLU A 59 1.32 -7.34 -0.66
CA GLU A 59 2.21 -6.62 0.26
C GLU A 59 1.42 -5.93 1.38
N LEU A 60 0.27 -5.34 1.06
CA LEU A 60 -0.63 -4.77 2.08
C LEU A 60 -1.10 -5.83 3.08
N TYR A 61 -1.49 -7.02 2.63
CA TYR A 61 -1.93 -8.09 3.54
C TYR A 61 -0.78 -8.64 4.39
N ALA A 62 0.42 -8.77 3.82
CA ALA A 62 1.60 -9.15 4.59
C ALA A 62 1.91 -8.09 5.69
N LEU A 63 1.78 -6.80 5.36
CA LEU A 63 1.93 -5.73 6.34
C LEU A 63 0.83 -5.76 7.39
N ARG A 64 -0.44 -5.95 7.00
CA ARG A 64 -1.58 -6.11 7.94
C ARG A 64 -1.28 -7.19 8.97
N ASP A 65 -0.84 -8.36 8.51
CA ASP A 65 -0.55 -9.51 9.36
C ASP A 65 0.65 -9.25 10.27
N HIS A 66 1.69 -8.57 9.75
CA HIS A 66 2.86 -8.15 10.53
C HIS A 66 2.49 -7.18 11.67
N LEU A 67 1.60 -6.23 11.39
CA LEU A 67 1.11 -5.24 12.35
C LEU A 67 0.04 -5.79 13.32
N GLY A 68 -0.52 -6.98 13.05
CA GLY A 68 -1.50 -7.66 13.89
C GLY A 68 -2.95 -7.26 13.66
N PHE A 69 -3.26 -6.52 12.58
CA PHE A 69 -4.64 -6.19 12.23
C PHE A 69 -5.38 -7.39 11.62
N ALA A 70 -6.70 -7.43 11.79
CA ALA A 70 -7.53 -8.49 11.22
C ALA A 70 -8.13 -8.11 9.86
N ARG A 71 -8.33 -6.80 9.60
CA ARG A 71 -9.01 -6.29 8.41
C ARG A 71 -8.40 -4.96 7.97
N ASN A 72 -8.66 -4.59 6.71
CA ASN A 72 -8.35 -3.29 6.15
C ASN A 72 -9.62 -2.65 5.56
N VAL A 73 -9.69 -1.32 5.58
CA VAL A 73 -10.48 -0.52 4.65
C VAL A 73 -9.51 0.06 3.64
N VAL A 74 -9.59 -0.42 2.41
CA VAL A 74 -8.73 0.02 1.31
C VAL A 74 -9.38 1.21 0.63
N VAL A 75 -8.74 2.37 0.74
CA VAL A 75 -9.21 3.64 0.19
C VAL A 75 -8.58 3.85 -1.18
N GLN A 76 -9.39 4.24 -2.15
CA GLN A 76 -8.90 4.58 -3.49
C GLN A 76 -7.86 5.71 -3.41
N ALA A 77 -6.69 5.48 -4.01
CA ALA A 77 -5.67 6.52 -4.18
C ALA A 77 -6.00 7.45 -5.34
N THR A 78 -5.59 8.72 -5.22
CA THR A 78 -5.76 9.79 -6.24
C THR A 78 -4.45 10.14 -6.93
#